data_AF-A0A353PBM8-F1
#
_entry.id   AF-A0A353PBM8-F1
#
_cell.length_a   1.000
_cell.length_b   1.000
_cell.length_c   1.000
_cell.angle_alpha   90.00
_cell.angle_beta   90.00
_cell.angle_gamma   90.00
#
_symmetry.space_group_name_H-M   'P 1'
#
loop_
_entity.id
_entity.type
_entity.pdbx_description
1 polymer ?
#
loop_
_entity_poly.entity_id
_entity_poly.type
_entity_poly.pdbx_seq_one_letter_code
_entity_poly.pdbx_strand_id
1 'polypeptide(L)'
;ANGDMVTLGLLQGVLNTFVIFLSRIIGSVVNNALSRGEERQGYGIGYFATVIVAEIVLGLLATVIVMAFSRWREFRADAGGAALTSRAAMIGALERLREA
;
A
#
# COMPACT_ATOMS: atom_id res chain seq x y z
N ALA A 1 11.63 16.13 -2.81
CA ALA A 1 10.17 16.13 -2.59
C ALA A 1 9.45 14.95 -3.28
N ASN A 2 9.71 14.63 -4.55
CA ASN A 2 8.94 13.60 -5.29
C ASN A 2 9.23 12.13 -4.92
N GLY A 3 10.40 11.81 -4.36
CA GLY A 3 10.79 10.42 -4.06
C GLY A 3 9.91 9.73 -3.01
N ASP A 4 9.31 10.49 -2.12
CA ASP A 4 8.35 9.99 -1.13
C ASP A 4 7.04 9.54 -1.80
N MET A 5 6.47 10.41 -2.62
CA MET A 5 5.23 10.14 -3.33
C MET A 5 5.36 8.98 -4.33
N VAL A 6 6.53 8.84 -4.98
CA VAL A 6 6.82 7.68 -5.85
C VAL A 6 6.90 6.39 -5.04
N THR A 7 7.53 6.41 -3.86
CA THR A 7 7.62 5.22 -3.00
C THR A 7 6.24 4.79 -2.50
N LEU A 8 5.44 5.74 -2.03
CA LEU A 8 4.08 5.48 -1.56
C LEU A 8 3.17 5.01 -2.72
N GLY A 9 3.29 5.61 -3.90
CA GLY A 9 2.53 5.19 -5.08
C GLY A 9 2.88 3.77 -5.55
N LEU A 10 4.17 3.41 -5.58
CA LEU A 10 4.61 2.06 -5.91
C LEU A 10 4.12 1.04 -4.87
N LEU A 11 4.25 1.36 -3.58
CA LEU A 11 3.77 0.51 -2.50
C LEU A 11 2.25 0.30 -2.60
N GLN A 12 1.50 1.36 -2.85
CA GLN A 12 0.05 1.31 -3.02
C GLN A 12 -0.34 0.43 -4.21
N GLY A 13 0.30 0.60 -5.36
CA GLY A 13 0.01 -0.18 -6.58
C GLY A 13 0.34 -1.67 -6.43
N VAL A 14 1.48 -1.98 -5.79
CA VAL A 14 1.88 -3.36 -5.50
C VAL A 14 0.88 -4.01 -4.54
N LEU A 15 0.57 -3.35 -3.42
CA LEU A 15 -0.35 -3.90 -2.42
C LEU A 15 -1.78 -4.06 -2.96
N ASN A 16 -2.28 -3.10 -3.73
CA ASN A 16 -3.60 -3.20 -4.35
C ASN A 16 -3.68 -4.41 -5.29
N THR A 17 -2.64 -4.61 -6.10
CA THR A 17 -2.57 -5.76 -7.02
C THR A 17 -2.56 -7.08 -6.25
N PHE A 18 -1.80 -7.18 -5.16
CA PHE A 18 -1.80 -8.37 -4.30
C PHE A 18 -3.17 -8.64 -3.66
N VAL A 19 -3.82 -7.62 -3.11
CA VAL A 19 -5.15 -7.75 -2.48
C VAL A 19 -6.16 -8.28 -3.50
N ILE A 20 -6.23 -7.68 -4.69
CA ILE A 20 -7.16 -8.10 -5.74
C ILE A 20 -6.84 -9.51 -6.21
N PHE A 21 -5.56 -9.82 -6.44
CA PHE A 21 -5.13 -11.13 -6.92
C PHE A 21 -5.45 -12.24 -5.92
N LEU A 22 -5.11 -12.06 -4.64
CA LEU A 22 -5.39 -13.06 -3.60
C LEU A 22 -6.89 -13.22 -3.37
N SER A 23 -7.65 -12.13 -3.38
CA SER A 23 -9.11 -12.17 -3.21
C SER A 23 -9.79 -12.96 -4.32
N ARG A 24 -9.32 -12.83 -5.56
CA ARG A 24 -9.79 -13.63 -6.70
C ARG A 24 -9.48 -15.11 -6.53
N ILE A 25 -8.28 -15.46 -6.10
CA ILE A 25 -7.91 -16.87 -5.82
C ILE A 25 -8.83 -17.46 -4.76
N ILE A 26 -9.02 -16.75 -3.64
CA ILE A 26 -9.89 -17.20 -2.55
C ILE A 26 -11.33 -17.36 -3.05
N GLY A 27 -11.85 -16.38 -3.80
CA GLY A 27 -13.17 -16.44 -4.40
C GLY A 27 -13.36 -17.66 -5.31
N SER A 28 -12.38 -17.94 -6.19
CA SER A 28 -12.42 -19.10 -7.07
C SER A 28 -12.39 -20.42 -6.31
N VAL A 29 -11.55 -20.53 -5.27
CA VAL A 29 -11.46 -21.74 -4.42
C VAL A 29 -12.77 -21.99 -3.68
N VAL A 30 -13.35 -20.95 -3.06
CA VAL A 30 -14.62 -21.05 -2.33
C VAL A 30 -15.78 -21.34 -3.27
N ASN A 31 -15.84 -20.70 -4.44
CA ASN A 31 -16.83 -21.00 -5.46
C ASN A 31 -16.76 -22.47 -5.89
N ASN A 32 -15.55 -22.98 -6.18
CA ASN A 32 -15.37 -24.38 -6.54
C ASN A 32 -15.75 -25.36 -5.41
N ALA A 33 -15.59 -24.98 -4.15
CA ALA A 33 -16.00 -25.79 -3.00
C ALA A 33 -17.54 -25.83 -2.84
N LEU A 34 -18.20 -24.68 -3.02
CA LEU A 34 -19.66 -24.54 -2.90
C LEU A 34 -20.41 -25.14 -4.10
N SER A 35 -19.86 -25.06 -5.31
CA SER A 35 -20.48 -25.57 -6.53
C SER A 35 -20.46 -27.10 -6.67
N ARG A 36 -19.96 -27.86 -5.67
CA ARG A 36 -19.90 -29.34 -5.73
C ARG A 36 -21.27 -30.06 -5.69
N GLY A 37 -22.40 -29.35 -5.66
CA GLY A 37 -23.73 -29.96 -5.62
C GLY A 37 -24.84 -29.22 -6.37
N GLU A 38 -24.59 -28.05 -6.95
CA GLU A 38 -25.57 -27.31 -7.74
C GLU A 38 -25.00 -27.08 -9.15
N GLU A 39 -25.66 -27.60 -10.18
CA GLU A 39 -25.36 -27.41 -11.62
C GLU A 39 -25.61 -25.96 -12.09
N ARG A 40 -25.23 -24.95 -11.30
CA ARG A 40 -25.20 -23.56 -11.73
C ARG A 40 -23.83 -23.26 -12.31
N GLN A 41 -23.70 -23.55 -13.59
CA GLN A 41 -22.55 -23.30 -14.45
C GLN A 41 -22.33 -21.77 -14.61
N GLY A 42 -21.77 -21.12 -13.59
CA GLY A 42 -21.45 -19.68 -13.61
C GLY A 42 -20.94 -19.14 -12.28
N TYR A 43 -20.19 -18.03 -12.31
CA TYR A 43 -19.82 -17.28 -11.10
C TYR A 43 -21.08 -16.80 -10.40
N GLY A 44 -21.51 -17.53 -9.36
CA GLY A 44 -22.71 -17.21 -8.59
C GLY A 44 -22.49 -16.05 -7.63
N ILE A 45 -23.58 -15.58 -7.00
CA ILE A 45 -23.54 -14.56 -5.93
C ILE A 45 -22.53 -14.94 -4.82
N GLY A 46 -22.35 -16.24 -4.55
CA GLY A 46 -21.35 -16.74 -3.59
C GLY A 46 -19.90 -16.39 -3.95
N TYR A 47 -19.52 -16.42 -5.23
CA TYR A 47 -18.20 -15.97 -5.68
C TYR A 47 -18.02 -14.47 -5.40
N PHE A 48 -18.97 -13.64 -5.86
CA PHE A 48 -18.88 -12.20 -5.69
C PHE A 48 -18.87 -11.78 -4.22
N ALA A 49 -19.73 -12.37 -3.39
CA ALA A 49 -19.74 -12.12 -1.95
C ALA A 49 -18.40 -12.50 -1.31
N THR A 50 -17.84 -13.66 -1.65
CA THR A 50 -16.55 -14.11 -1.10
C THR A 50 -15.41 -13.19 -1.53
N VAL A 51 -15.35 -12.79 -2.80
CA VAL A 51 -14.33 -11.87 -3.31
C VAL A 51 -14.42 -10.53 -2.59
N ILE A 52 -15.62 -9.96 -2.44
CA ILE A 52 -15.81 -8.68 -1.73
C ILE A 52 -15.35 -8.78 -0.28
N VAL A 53 -15.75 -9.83 0.44
CA VAL A 53 -15.30 -10.03 1.83
C VAL A 53 -13.78 -10.20 1.91
N ALA A 54 -13.20 -11.00 1.01
CA ALA A 54 -11.76 -11.19 0.95
C ALA A 54 -11.01 -9.88 0.64
N GLU A 55 -11.51 -9.06 -0.29
CA GLU A 55 -10.92 -7.76 -0.63
C GLU A 55 -10.96 -6.79 0.55
N ILE A 56 -12.07 -6.76 1.30
CA ILE A 56 -12.19 -5.91 2.49
C ILE A 56 -11.19 -6.38 3.57
N VAL A 57 -11.16 -7.68 3.88
CA VAL A 57 -10.29 -8.22 4.93
C VAL A 57 -8.81 -8.03 4.57
N LEU A 58 -8.42 -8.45 3.36
CA LEU A 58 -7.04 -8.31 2.89
C LEU A 58 -6.66 -6.84 2.68
N GLY A 59 -7.60 -6.00 2.24
CA GLY A 59 -7.42 -4.56 2.11
C GLY A 59 -7.13 -3.89 3.46
N LEU A 60 -7.87 -4.26 4.51
CA LEU A 60 -7.62 -3.77 5.88
C LEU A 60 -6.26 -4.23 6.41
N LEU A 61 -5.84 -5.46 6.12
CA LEU A 61 -4.49 -5.91 6.48
C LEU A 61 -3.42 -5.15 5.69
N ALA A 62 -3.65 -4.89 4.41
CA ALA A 62 -2.73 -4.15 3.56
C ALA A 62 -2.55 -2.71 4.06
N THR A 63 -3.61 -2.03 4.51
CA THR A 63 -3.48 -0.66 5.05
C THR A 63 -2.63 -0.61 6.33
N VAL A 64 -2.75 -1.61 7.21
CA VAL A 64 -1.87 -1.72 8.39
C VAL A 64 -0.41 -1.84 7.98
N ILE A 65 -0.11 -2.64 6.96
CA ILE A 65 1.24 -2.80 6.41
C ILE A 65 1.75 -1.47 5.83
N VAL A 66 0.94 -0.75 5.04
CA VAL A 66 1.29 0.58 4.50
C VAL A 66 1.64 1.55 5.62
N MET A 67 0.80 1.63 6.65
CA MET A 67 1.02 2.55 7.76
C MET A 67 2.30 2.22 8.52
N ALA A 68 2.60 0.94 8.73
CA ALA A 68 3.85 0.51 9.35
C ALA A 68 5.07 0.91 8.49
N PHE A 69 4.99 0.70 7.18
CA PHE A 69 6.07 1.06 6.25
C PHE A 69 6.25 2.58 6.11
N SER A 70 5.15 3.33 6.15
CA SER A 70 5.17 4.81 6.20
C SER A 70 6.00 5.29 7.40
N ARG A 71 5.71 4.76 8.59
CA ARG A 71 6.46 5.13 9.81
C ARG A 71 7.93 4.76 9.71
N TRP A 72 8.25 3.54 9.25
CA TRP A 72 9.65 3.11 9.12
C TRP A 72 10.48 3.98 8.15
N ARG A 73 9.88 4.38 7.03
CA ARG A 73 10.50 5.30 6.07
C ARG A 73 10.71 6.69 6.66
N GLU A 74 9.72 7.21 7.38
CA GLU A 74 9.76 8.54 8.02
C GLU A 74 10.90 8.62 9.04
N PHE A 75 11.08 7.59 9.90
CA PHE A 75 12.23 7.52 10.82
C PHE A 75 13.59 7.50 10.11
N ARG A 76 13.68 6.90 8.91
CA ARG A 76 14.90 6.92 8.10
C ARG A 76 15.15 8.31 7.49
N ALA A 77 14.09 8.99 7.07
CA ALA A 77 14.18 10.32 6.50
C ALA A 77 14.63 11.35 7.56
N ASP A 78 14.09 11.28 8.77
CA ASP A 78 14.46 12.18 9.87
C ASP A 78 15.91 11.98 10.34
N ALA A 79 16.39 10.73 10.36
CA ALA A 79 17.79 10.42 10.65
C ALA A 79 18.77 10.96 9.58
N GLY A 80 18.35 10.96 8.30
CA GLY A 80 19.13 11.54 7.21
C GLY A 80 19.05 13.08 7.14
N GLY A 81 17.92 13.66 7.54
CA GLY A 81 17.69 15.11 7.55
C GLY A 81 18.51 15.85 8.60
N ALA A 82 18.74 15.24 9.77
CA ALA A 82 19.56 15.84 10.82
C ALA A 82 21.01 16.15 10.39
N ALA A 83 21.56 15.41 9.42
CA ALA A 83 22.88 15.68 8.85
C ALA A 83 22.89 16.85 7.86
N LEU A 84 21.76 17.12 7.20
CA LEU A 84 21.62 18.17 6.17
C LEU A 84 21.08 19.49 6.75
N THR A 85 20.39 19.46 7.89
CA THR A 85 19.83 20.64 8.59
C THR A 85 20.71 21.08 9.77
N SER A 86 22.03 20.97 9.66
CA SER A 86 22.92 21.60 10.65
C SER A 86 22.74 23.13 10.60
N ARG A 87 22.90 23.82 11.74
CA ARG A 87 22.82 25.29 11.81
C ARG A 87 23.68 25.98 10.73
N ALA A 88 24.83 25.40 10.40
CA ALA A 88 25.75 25.91 9.38
C ALA A 88 25.17 25.81 7.95
N ALA A 89 24.47 24.73 7.61
CA ALA A 89 23.81 24.58 6.31
C ALA A 89 22.67 25.59 6.13
N MET A 90 21.95 25.90 7.21
CA MET A 90 20.85 26.87 7.21
C MET A 90 21.37 28.31 7.12
N ILE A 91 22.48 28.63 7.80
CA ILE A 91 23.16 29.93 7.69
C ILE A 91 23.63 30.15 6.24
N GLY A 92 24.31 29.17 5.63
CA GLY A 92 24.78 29.29 4.24
C GLY A 92 23.64 29.38 3.21
N ALA A 93 22.49 28.73 3.46
CA ALA A 93 21.31 28.87 2.62
C ALA A 93 20.68 30.27 2.73
N LEU A 94 20.65 30.85 3.94
CA LEU A 94 20.15 32.21 4.18
C LEU A 94 21.07 33.28 3.59
N GLU A 95 22.39 33.08 3.63
CA GLU A 95 23.35 33.97 2.96
C GLU A 95 23.15 33.97 1.44
N ARG A 96 22.96 32.80 0.82
CA ARG A 96 22.67 32.73 -0.63
C ARG A 96 21.32 33.33 -1.03
N LEU A 97 20.33 33.28 -0.15
CA LEU A 97 19.04 33.96 -0.36
C LEU A 97 19.13 35.47 -0.20
N ARG A 98 20.14 35.96 0.52
CA ARG A 98 20.39 37.40 0.74
C ARG A 98 21.25 38.01 -0.38
N GLU A 99 21.98 37.16 -1.11
CA GLU A 99 22.77 37.54 -2.30
C GLU A 99 21.96 37.44 -3.62
N ALA A 100 20.77 36.83 -3.60
CA ALA A 100 19.83 36.77 -4.72
C ALA A 100 18.81 37.93 -4.65
#